data_AF-A0AAF0PDR7-F1
#
_entry.id   AF-A0AAF0PDR7-F1
#
_cell.length_a   1.000
_cell.length_b   1.000
_cell.length_c   1.000
_cell.angle_alpha   90.00
_cell.angle_beta   90.00
_cell.angle_gamma   90.00
#
_symmetry.space_group_name_H-M   'P 1'
#
loop_
_entity.id
_entity.type
_entity.pdbx_description
1 polymer ?
#
loop_
_entity_poly.entity_id
_entity_poly.type
_entity_poly.pdbx_seq_one_letter_code
_entity_poly.pdbx_strand_id
1 'polypeptide(L)'
;MADEGTDRGDHVCYLTVFLSALCLREASLRERGDDEGVAIVVDARRSFLEDHLGRWYWRLADEVGSHDDGTFYAALAELLAALVEHEIETLDLDPDWVPDDPEVTEWNEDVFGDAGRGCGGCGANVGDLG
;
A
#
# COMPACT_ATOMS: atom_id res chain seq x y z
N MET A 1 18.48 -7.99 20.00
CA MET A 1 17.01 -8.03 19.97
C MET A 1 16.63 -6.91 19.04
N ALA A 2 16.04 -7.24 17.88
CA ALA A 2 15.58 -6.23 16.94
C ALA A 2 14.52 -5.38 17.64
N ASP A 3 14.64 -4.08 17.50
CA ASP A 3 13.72 -3.09 18.04
C ASP A 3 12.32 -3.30 17.42
N GLU A 4 11.33 -3.67 18.23
CA GLU A 4 9.94 -3.96 17.84
C GLU A 4 9.15 -2.68 17.51
N GLY A 5 9.82 -1.55 17.28
CA GLY A 5 9.24 -0.21 17.24
C GLY A 5 8.98 0.39 15.85
N THR A 6 9.05 -0.36 14.75
CA THR A 6 8.70 0.18 13.42
C THR A 6 8.22 -0.90 12.46
N ASP A 7 7.14 -1.61 12.79
CA ASP A 7 6.49 -2.47 11.82
C ASP A 7 5.79 -1.60 10.75
N ARG A 8 6.54 -1.24 9.72
CA ARG A 8 6.05 -0.50 8.54
C ARG A 8 5.34 -1.40 7.53
N GLY A 9 4.99 -2.64 7.91
CA GLY A 9 4.40 -3.63 7.01
C GLY A 9 3.20 -3.11 6.21
N ASP A 10 2.41 -2.20 6.80
CA ASP A 10 1.20 -1.65 6.18
C ASP A 10 1.42 -0.36 5.38
N HIS A 11 2.66 0.12 5.23
CA HIS A 11 2.92 1.31 4.40
C HIS A 11 2.67 1.00 2.93
N VAL A 12 1.88 1.85 2.25
CA VAL A 12 1.45 1.66 0.85
C VAL A 12 2.58 1.32 -0.12
N CYS A 13 3.75 1.94 0.03
CA CYS A 13 4.94 1.61 -0.78
C CYS A 13 5.41 0.16 -0.62
N TYR A 14 5.39 -0.42 0.59
CA TYR A 14 5.79 -1.82 0.78
C TYR A 14 4.74 -2.77 0.24
N LEU A 15 3.45 -2.46 0.46
CA LEU A 15 2.33 -3.24 -0.06
C LEU A 15 2.32 -3.28 -1.60
N THR A 16 2.55 -2.15 -2.26
CA THR A 16 2.62 -2.06 -3.73
C THR A 16 3.84 -2.77 -4.30
N VAL A 17 5.00 -2.68 -3.63
CA VAL A 17 6.19 -3.48 -3.99
C VAL A 17 5.90 -4.97 -3.85
N PHE A 18 5.24 -5.39 -2.78
CA PHE A 18 4.87 -6.80 -2.58
C PHE A 18 3.91 -7.30 -3.66
N LEU A 19 2.86 -6.54 -3.96
CA LEU A 19 1.95 -6.84 -5.07
C LEU A 19 2.71 -6.96 -6.40
N SER A 20 3.61 -6.02 -6.70
CA SER A 20 4.43 -6.06 -7.92
C SER A 20 5.29 -7.33 -8.02
N ALA A 21 5.84 -7.80 -6.90
CA ALA A 21 6.64 -9.01 -6.85
C ALA A 21 5.80 -10.27 -7.13
N LEU A 22 4.57 -10.33 -6.60
CA LEU A 22 3.64 -11.41 -6.90
C LEU A 22 3.23 -11.41 -8.37
N CYS A 23 2.88 -10.25 -8.94
CA CYS A 23 2.53 -10.13 -10.36
C CYS A 23 3.69 -10.57 -11.28
N LEU A 24 4.92 -10.16 -10.96
CA LEU A 24 6.11 -10.58 -11.70
C LEU A 24 6.37 -12.10 -11.58
N ARG A 25 6.21 -12.66 -10.38
CA ARG A 25 6.37 -14.09 -10.12
C ARG A 25 5.36 -14.91 -10.92
N GLU A 26 4.10 -14.48 -10.94
CA GLU A 26 3.02 -15.09 -11.70
C GLU A 26 3.30 -15.07 -13.20
N ALA A 27 3.71 -13.92 -13.75
CA ALA A 27 4.09 -13.81 -15.16
C ALA A 27 5.23 -14.79 -15.52
N SER A 28 6.27 -14.85 -14.69
CA SER A 28 7.40 -15.78 -14.90
C SER A 28 7.00 -17.26 -14.81
N LEU A 29 6.03 -17.61 -13.97
CA LEU A 29 5.52 -18.98 -13.87
C LEU A 29 4.68 -19.35 -15.10
N ARG A 30 3.82 -18.43 -15.57
CA ARG A 30 3.06 -18.61 -16.81
C ARG A 30 3.95 -18.81 -18.02
N GLU A 31 5.01 -18.02 -18.17
CA GLU A 31 5.98 -18.17 -19.27
C GLU A 31 6.64 -19.55 -19.29
N ARG A 32 6.76 -20.20 -18.13
CA ARG A 32 7.36 -21.53 -17.98
C ARG A 32 6.34 -22.67 -18.04
N GLY A 33 5.05 -22.37 -18.16
CA GLY A 33 3.97 -23.37 -18.13
C GLY A 33 3.84 -24.09 -16.79
N ASP A 34 4.19 -23.42 -15.68
CA ASP A 34 4.10 -23.97 -14.33
C ASP A 34 2.73 -23.63 -13.70
N ASP A 35 1.71 -24.39 -14.10
CA ASP A 35 0.32 -24.13 -13.70
C ASP A 35 0.09 -24.26 -12.18
N GLU A 36 0.79 -25.19 -11.52
CA GLU A 36 0.72 -25.35 -10.06
C GLU A 36 1.30 -24.13 -9.33
N GLY A 37 2.48 -23.67 -9.77
CA GLY A 37 3.06 -22.45 -9.23
C GLY A 37 2.20 -21.22 -9.48
N VAL A 38 1.57 -21.12 -10.65
CA VAL A 38 0.62 -20.03 -10.96
C VAL A 38 -0.54 -20.05 -9.96
N ALA A 39 -1.14 -21.21 -9.70
CA ALA A 39 -2.24 -21.33 -8.74
C ALA A 39 -1.83 -20.85 -7.34
N ILE A 40 -0.64 -21.22 -6.87
CA ILE A 40 -0.11 -20.79 -5.56
C ILE A 40 0.07 -19.27 -5.48
N VAL A 41 0.66 -18.66 -6.52
CA VAL A 41 0.92 -17.22 -6.51
C VAL A 41 -0.36 -16.41 -6.66
N VAL A 42 -1.30 -16.89 -7.48
CA VAL A 42 -2.64 -16.28 -7.59
C VAL A 42 -3.34 -16.33 -6.23
N ASP A 43 -3.34 -17.47 -5.54
CA ASP A 43 -3.92 -17.60 -4.20
C ASP A 43 -3.29 -16.61 -3.19
N ALA A 44 -1.96 -16.50 -3.20
CA ALA A 44 -1.25 -15.52 -2.38
C ALA A 44 -1.64 -14.06 -2.70
N ARG A 45 -1.90 -13.72 -3.98
CA ARG A 45 -2.39 -12.38 -4.36
C ARG A 45 -3.81 -12.15 -3.84
N ARG A 46 -4.68 -13.15 -3.91
CA ARG A 46 -6.06 -13.07 -3.38
C ARG A 46 -6.04 -12.75 -1.89
N SER A 47 -5.36 -13.58 -1.09
CA SER A 47 -5.25 -13.34 0.35
C SER A 47 -4.62 -12.00 0.67
N PHE A 48 -3.58 -11.59 -0.07
CA PHE A 48 -2.95 -10.29 0.15
C PHE A 48 -3.91 -9.11 -0.07
N LEU A 49 -4.72 -9.16 -1.13
CA LEU A 49 -5.69 -8.09 -1.42
C LEU A 49 -6.85 -8.12 -0.43
N GLU A 50 -7.35 -9.30 -0.06
CA GLU A 50 -8.44 -9.47 0.91
C GLU A 50 -8.04 -9.00 2.31
N ASP A 51 -6.82 -9.30 2.76
CA ASP A 51 -6.39 -9.04 4.14
C ASP A 51 -5.71 -7.67 4.33
N HIS A 52 -5.18 -7.09 3.25
CA HIS A 52 -4.38 -5.86 3.30
C HIS A 52 -4.90 -4.77 2.36
N LEU A 53 -4.24 -4.57 1.21
CA LEU A 53 -4.39 -3.36 0.39
C LEU A 53 -5.82 -3.16 -0.11
N GLY A 54 -6.56 -4.23 -0.40
CA GLY A 54 -7.95 -4.16 -0.88
C GLY A 54 -8.94 -3.61 0.13
N ARG A 55 -8.59 -3.57 1.42
CA ARG A 55 -9.51 -3.16 2.49
C ARG A 55 -9.63 -1.65 2.65
N TRP A 56 -8.65 -0.88 2.17
CA TRP A 56 -8.57 0.56 2.47
C TRP A 56 -8.08 1.45 1.33
N TYR A 57 -7.67 0.91 0.17
CA TYR A 57 -7.09 1.67 -0.94
C TYR A 57 -7.89 2.91 -1.36
N TRP A 58 -9.23 2.80 -1.38
CA TRP A 58 -10.13 3.87 -1.82
C TRP A 58 -10.09 5.05 -0.85
N ARG A 59 -9.90 4.78 0.45
CA ARG A 59 -9.83 5.80 1.48
C ARG A 59 -8.54 6.60 1.37
N LEU A 60 -7.42 5.93 1.05
CA LEU A 60 -6.18 6.64 0.74
C LEU A 60 -6.38 7.59 -0.44
N ALA A 61 -7.06 7.15 -1.50
CA ALA A 61 -7.32 8.00 -2.66
C ALA A 61 -8.19 9.21 -2.32
N ASP A 62 -9.28 9.01 -1.56
CA ASP A 62 -10.17 10.09 -1.11
C ASP A 62 -9.46 11.11 -0.18
N GLU A 63 -8.70 10.61 0.80
CA GLU A 63 -7.95 11.46 1.75
C GLU A 63 -6.84 12.24 1.05
N VAL A 64 -6.06 11.61 0.15
CA VAL A 64 -5.03 12.33 -0.59
C VAL A 64 -5.66 13.35 -1.53
N GLY A 65 -6.73 13.00 -2.25
CA GLY A 65 -7.42 13.90 -3.18
C GLY A 65 -8.09 15.11 -2.51
N SER A 66 -8.53 14.96 -1.25
CA SER A 66 -9.12 16.08 -0.49
C SER A 66 -8.09 17.05 0.10
N HIS A 67 -6.84 16.62 0.27
CA HIS A 67 -5.74 17.44 0.81
C HIS A 67 -4.79 17.98 -0.27
N ASP A 68 -4.85 17.44 -1.48
CA ASP A 68 -4.01 17.80 -2.62
C ASP A 68 -4.92 18.16 -3.81
N ASP A 69 -5.04 19.45 -4.14
CA ASP A 69 -5.95 20.01 -5.16
C ASP A 69 -5.61 19.54 -6.60
N GLY A 70 -5.74 18.25 -6.89
CA GLY A 70 -5.52 17.64 -8.20
C GLY A 70 -4.06 17.65 -8.66
N THR A 71 -3.09 17.62 -7.74
CA THR A 71 -1.67 17.59 -8.08
C THR A 71 -1.14 16.14 -8.24
N PHE A 72 0.18 15.98 -8.29
CA PHE A 72 0.83 14.70 -8.62
C PHE A 72 0.41 13.55 -7.69
N TYR A 73 0.24 13.81 -6.39
CA TYR A 73 -0.07 12.75 -5.42
C TYR A 73 -1.54 12.34 -5.47
N ALA A 74 -2.46 13.27 -5.70
CA ALA A 74 -3.86 12.94 -6.00
C ALA A 74 -3.96 11.99 -7.21
N ALA A 75 -3.31 12.32 -8.33
CA ALA A 75 -3.31 11.47 -9.52
C ALA A 75 -2.64 10.09 -9.27
N LEU A 76 -1.60 10.03 -8.44
CA LEU A 76 -0.95 8.77 -8.06
C LEU A 76 -1.86 7.90 -7.18
N ALA A 77 -2.61 8.51 -6.27
CA ALA A 77 -3.54 7.80 -5.40
C ALA A 77 -4.75 7.28 -6.18
N GLU A 78 -5.28 8.06 -7.13
CA GLU A 78 -6.30 7.61 -8.09
C GLU A 78 -5.80 6.43 -8.93
N LEU A 79 -4.56 6.48 -9.44
CA LEU A 79 -3.96 5.38 -10.19
C LEU A 79 -3.86 4.10 -9.35
N LEU A 80 -3.46 4.22 -8.08
CA LEU A 80 -3.40 3.08 -7.17
C LEU A 80 -4.80 2.50 -6.94
N ALA A 81 -5.81 3.33 -6.74
CA ALA A 81 -7.17 2.86 -6.56
C ALA A 81 -7.68 2.09 -7.77
N ALA A 82 -7.51 2.65 -8.98
CA ALA A 82 -7.89 1.99 -10.22
C ALA A 82 -7.14 0.66 -10.44
N LEU A 83 -5.87 0.59 -10.04
CA LEU A 83 -5.09 -0.66 -10.09
C LEU A 83 -5.69 -1.72 -9.15
N VAL A 84 -5.98 -1.36 -7.90
CA VAL A 84 -6.50 -2.30 -6.90
C VAL A 84 -7.92 -2.75 -7.25
N GLU A 85 -8.78 -1.85 -7.73
CA GLU A 85 -10.11 -2.18 -8.27
C GLU A 85 -10.02 -3.21 -9.40
N HIS A 86 -9.14 -2.97 -10.38
CA HIS A 86 -8.93 -3.90 -11.48
C HIS A 86 -8.47 -5.27 -11.00
N GLU A 87 -7.60 -5.33 -9.98
CA GLU A 87 -7.14 -6.60 -9.40
C GLU A 87 -8.25 -7.35 -8.64
N ILE A 88 -9.07 -6.63 -7.86
CA ILE A 88 -10.23 -7.18 -7.18
C ILE A 88 -11.23 -7.76 -8.19
N GLU A 89 -11.52 -7.02 -9.27
CA GLU A 89 -12.41 -7.48 -10.35
C GLU A 89 -11.82 -8.69 -11.10
N THR A 90 -10.54 -8.63 -11.46
CA THR A 90 -9.85 -9.70 -12.19
C THR A 90 -9.84 -11.00 -11.40
N LEU A 91 -9.68 -10.88 -10.08
CA LEU A 91 -9.63 -12.02 -9.18
C LEU A 91 -11.02 -12.39 -8.66
N ASP A 92 -12.08 -11.63 -8.87
CA ASP A 92 -13.42 -11.89 -8.30
C ASP A 92 -13.35 -11.99 -6.76
N LEU A 93 -12.92 -10.90 -6.14
CA LEU A 93 -12.75 -10.76 -4.68
C LEU A 93 -13.81 -9.83 -4.08
N ASP A 94 -14.07 -10.01 -2.79
CA ASP A 94 -14.94 -9.13 -1.99
C ASP A 94 -14.26 -8.83 -0.64
N PRO A 95 -13.22 -7.96 -0.61
CA PRO A 95 -12.47 -7.67 0.62
C PRO A 95 -13.33 -7.04 1.70
N ASP A 96 -13.17 -7.50 2.95
CA ASP A 96 -13.85 -6.93 4.11
C ASP A 96 -13.33 -5.52 4.40
N TRP A 97 -14.19 -4.53 4.17
CA TRP A 97 -13.90 -3.13 4.43
C TRP A 97 -13.67 -2.85 5.92
N VAL A 98 -12.67 -2.02 6.23
CA VAL A 98 -12.44 -1.50 7.60
C VAL A 98 -13.27 -0.23 7.80
N PRO A 99 -14.32 -0.27 8.63
CA PRO A 99 -15.16 0.90 8.85
C PRO A 99 -14.41 2.06 9.49
N ASP A 100 -14.85 3.27 9.18
CA ASP A 100 -14.44 4.48 9.90
C ASP A 100 -14.83 4.30 11.36
N ASP A 101 -13.83 4.11 12.22
CA ASP A 101 -14.02 4.23 13.66
C ASP A 101 -13.93 5.72 14.03
N PRO A 102 -15.07 6.38 14.34
CA PRO A 102 -15.06 7.80 14.69
C PRO A 102 -14.35 8.09 16.02
N GLU A 103 -13.97 7.07 16.81
CA GLU A 103 -13.14 7.24 18.01
C GLU A 103 -11.65 7.41 17.68
N VAL A 104 -11.21 7.08 16.46
CA VAL A 104 -9.86 7.39 15.98
C VAL A 104 -9.85 8.83 15.46
N THR A 105 -10.03 9.78 16.38
CA THR A 105 -10.04 11.22 16.08
C THR A 105 -8.64 11.82 15.98
N GLU A 106 -7.63 11.08 16.41
CA GLU A 106 -6.26 11.54 16.53
C GLU A 106 -5.35 10.49 15.91
N TRP A 107 -4.63 10.90 14.86
CA TRP A 107 -3.47 10.15 14.40
C TRP A 107 -2.51 10.06 15.58
N ASN A 108 -2.16 8.84 15.99
CA ASN A 108 -1.27 8.64 17.11
C ASN A 108 0.14 9.12 16.72
N GLU A 109 0.45 10.38 16.99
CA GLU A 109 1.74 11.01 16.69
C GLU A 109 2.89 10.29 17.41
N ASP A 110 2.59 9.58 18.51
CA ASP A 110 3.56 8.77 19.25
C ASP A 110 3.99 7.49 18.50
N VAL A 111 3.27 7.07 17.45
CA VAL A 111 3.67 5.91 16.60
C VAL A 111 4.89 6.26 15.73
N PHE A 112 5.08 7.53 15.38
CA PHE A 112 6.21 7.97 14.56
C PHE A 112 7.43 8.39 15.39
N GLY A 113 7.28 8.50 16.72
CA GLY A 113 8.33 8.91 17.64
C GLY A 113 9.10 10.16 17.18
N ASP A 114 10.37 10.26 17.56
CA ASP A 114 11.26 11.40 17.24
C ASP A 114 11.62 11.51 15.74
N ALA A 115 11.18 10.56 14.91
CA ALA A 115 11.42 10.57 13.46
C ALA A 115 10.52 11.57 12.70
N GLY A 116 9.42 12.02 13.34
CA GLY A 116 8.48 12.97 12.76
C GLY A 116 7.87 12.52 11.43
N ARG A 117 7.19 13.45 10.75
CA ARG A 117 6.47 13.27 9.47
C ARG A 117 7.39 13.07 8.26
N GLY A 118 8.62 12.61 8.46
CA GLY A 118 9.61 12.46 7.40
C GLY A 118 9.39 11.18 6.61
N CYS A 119 8.80 11.28 5.42
CA CYS A 119 9.08 10.30 4.37
C CYS A 119 10.60 10.25 4.19
N GLY A 120 11.18 9.05 4.27
CA GLY A 120 12.62 8.83 4.39
C GLY A 120 13.49 9.83 3.63
N GLY A 121 14.22 10.65 4.39
CA GLY A 121 15.50 11.25 3.98
C GLY A 121 15.57 12.00 2.65
N CYS A 122 14.50 12.63 2.17
CA CYS A 122 14.55 13.46 0.96
C CYS A 122 14.01 14.87 1.25
N GLY A 123 14.94 15.79 1.57
CA GLY A 123 14.75 17.23 1.37
C GLY A 123 14.56 18.11 2.62
N ALA A 124 15.68 18.53 3.23
CA ALA A 124 15.96 19.85 3.87
C ALA A 124 16.89 19.62 5.08
N ASN A 125 18.19 19.90 4.96
CA ASN A 125 18.64 21.26 5.26
C ASN A 125 19.75 21.71 4.31
N VAL A 126 19.39 22.60 3.39
CA VAL A 126 20.33 23.50 2.71
C VAL A 126 20.60 24.62 3.73
N GLY A 127 21.52 24.41 4.67
CA GLY A 127 21.65 25.35 5.78
C GLY A 127 22.86 25.24 6.69
N ASP A 128 23.89 24.43 6.40
CA ASP A 128 25.08 24.38 7.29
C ASP A 128 26.40 24.16 6.52
N LEU A 129 26.59 24.94 5.46
CA LEU A 129 27.92 25.28 4.96
C LEU A 129 28.24 26.72 5.40
N GLY A 130 28.55 26.87 6.68
CA GLY A 130 29.14 28.06 7.30
C GLY A 130 30.38 27.68 8.08
#